data_AF-A0A0C5K5J7-F1
#
_entry.id   AF-A0A0C5K5J7-F1
#
_cell.length_a   1.000
_cell.length_b   1.000
_cell.length_c   1.000
_cell.angle_alpha   90.00
_cell.angle_beta   90.00
_cell.angle_gamma   90.00
#
_symmetry.space_group_name_H-M   'P 1'
#
loop_
_entity.id
_entity.type
_entity.pdbx_description
1 polymer ?
#
loop_
_entity_poly.entity_id
_entity_poly.type
_entity_poly.pdbx_seq_one_letter_code
_entity_poly.pdbx_strand_id
1 'polypeptide(L)'
;HYRDRIGLNFVNRDGDRAFFQAFDEFDRHSIILREADQAGMDVMGFKVVKDADLDHFAERLLDIGVHVDVVPAGSDPGVGRKTRFNTPTQHVFELYAEMELSATGPAVKNPDVWVVEPRGMRATRFDHCALNGVDISASAKIFVDALDFSVAEELVDETSGTRLGIFLSCSNKAHDVAFLGYPEDGKIHHTSFNLESWHDVGHAADIISRYDISLDIGP
;
A
#
# COMPACT_ATOMS: atom_id res chain seq x y z
N HIS A 1 -16.48 3.60 -8.07
CA HIS A 1 -16.15 2.51 -7.13
C HIS A 1 -15.40 3.04 -5.91
N TYR A 2 -14.14 3.48 -6.01
CA TYR A 2 -13.33 3.96 -4.88
C TYR A 2 -13.96 5.09 -4.05
N ARG A 3 -14.44 6.17 -4.68
CA ARG A 3 -15.07 7.29 -3.96
C ARG A 3 -16.36 6.88 -3.25
N ASP A 4 -17.33 6.39 -4.01
CA ASP A 4 -18.71 6.25 -3.53
C ASP A 4 -19.01 4.92 -2.84
N ARG A 5 -18.22 3.87 -3.11
CA ARG A 5 -18.45 2.52 -2.55
C ARG A 5 -17.45 2.22 -1.46
N ILE A 6 -16.15 2.21 -1.74
CA ILE A 6 -15.11 2.03 -0.70
C ILE A 6 -15.17 3.17 0.32
N GLY A 7 -15.46 4.38 -0.15
CA GLY A 7 -15.69 5.53 0.72
C GLY A 7 -14.57 6.54 0.75
N LEU A 8 -13.63 6.47 -0.19
CA LEU A 8 -12.47 7.35 -0.22
C LEU A 8 -12.86 8.79 -0.58
N ASN A 9 -12.15 9.74 -0.01
CA ASN A 9 -12.23 11.14 -0.34
C ASN A 9 -11.39 11.44 -1.58
N PHE A 10 -11.99 12.11 -2.56
CA PHE A 10 -11.28 12.59 -3.73
C PHE A 10 -10.44 13.81 -3.35
N VAL A 11 -9.15 13.78 -3.67
CA VAL A 11 -8.20 14.83 -3.31
C VAL A 11 -8.01 15.78 -4.49
N ASN A 12 -7.50 15.27 -5.60
CA ASN A 12 -7.41 15.99 -6.87
C ASN A 12 -7.24 15.04 -8.06
N ARG A 13 -7.28 15.62 -9.26
CA ARG A 13 -6.86 14.97 -10.51
C ARG A 13 -5.65 15.71 -11.04
N ASP A 14 -4.70 14.99 -11.60
CA ASP A 14 -3.54 15.52 -12.31
C ASP A 14 -3.32 14.67 -13.57
N GLY A 15 -3.71 15.22 -14.72
CA GLY A 15 -3.74 14.48 -15.99
C GLY A 15 -4.65 13.25 -15.94
N ASP A 16 -4.06 12.08 -16.20
CA ASP A 16 -4.68 10.76 -16.17
C ASP A 16 -4.71 10.13 -14.76
N ARG A 17 -4.15 10.79 -13.75
CA ARG A 17 -4.09 10.33 -12.36
C ARG A 17 -5.16 10.99 -11.48
N ALA A 18 -5.82 10.20 -10.64
CA ALA A 18 -6.76 10.65 -9.62
C ALA A 18 -6.29 10.19 -8.24
N PHE A 19 -6.24 11.13 -7.30
CA PHE A 19 -5.66 10.95 -5.97
C PHE A 19 -6.79 10.82 -4.94
N PHE A 20 -6.66 9.81 -4.08
CA PHE A 20 -7.65 9.48 -3.08
C PHE A 20 -7.01 9.27 -1.71
N GLN A 21 -7.81 9.58 -0.70
CA GLN A 21 -7.47 9.45 0.69
C GLN A 21 -8.60 8.73 1.42
N ALA A 22 -8.29 7.84 2.34
CA ALA A 22 -9.28 7.35 3.30
C ALA A 22 -9.63 8.45 4.32
N PHE A 23 -10.72 8.29 5.08
CA PHE A 23 -11.22 9.41 5.87
C PHE A 23 -10.39 9.75 7.12
N ASP A 24 -9.59 8.80 7.63
CA ASP A 24 -8.84 8.94 8.88
C ASP A 24 -7.32 9.01 8.66
N GLU A 25 -6.88 9.44 7.47
CA GLU A 25 -5.46 9.55 7.13
C GLU A 25 -4.93 10.98 7.39
N PHE A 26 -3.69 11.10 7.86
CA PHE A 26 -3.02 12.41 8.01
C PHE A 26 -2.43 12.90 6.69
N ASP A 27 -1.81 12.00 5.94
CA ASP A 27 -1.17 12.32 4.67
C ASP A 27 -2.21 12.57 3.58
N ARG A 28 -1.84 13.43 2.61
CA ARG A 28 -2.72 13.94 1.56
C ARG A 28 -3.47 12.86 0.80
N HIS A 29 -2.83 11.73 0.52
CA HIS A 29 -3.43 10.62 -0.22
C HIS A 29 -2.70 9.31 0.11
N SER A 30 -3.39 8.19 -0.10
CA SER A 30 -2.83 6.84 0.03
C SER A 30 -3.02 5.99 -1.22
N ILE A 31 -3.87 6.42 -2.16
CA ILE A 31 -4.13 5.73 -3.42
C ILE A 31 -4.10 6.71 -4.58
N ILE A 32 -3.40 6.31 -5.63
CA ILE A 32 -3.38 6.98 -6.92
C ILE A 32 -3.96 6.01 -7.93
N LEU A 33 -5.03 6.41 -8.62
CA LEU A 33 -5.58 5.67 -9.75
C LEU A 33 -5.10 6.33 -11.04
N ARG A 34 -4.49 5.56 -11.93
CA ARG A 34 -4.06 6.03 -13.24
C ARG A 34 -4.84 5.30 -14.33
N GLU A 35 -5.25 6.02 -15.36
CA GLU A 35 -5.85 5.42 -16.55
C GLU A 35 -4.78 4.61 -17.31
N ALA A 36 -5.12 3.35 -17.65
CA ALA A 36 -4.21 2.43 -18.32
C ALA A 36 -5.01 1.40 -19.14
N ASP A 37 -4.37 0.83 -20.17
CA ASP A 37 -4.99 -0.20 -21.03
C ASP A 37 -5.24 -1.53 -20.30
N GLN A 38 -4.56 -1.74 -19.16
CA GLN A 38 -4.65 -2.95 -18.36
C GLN A 38 -4.59 -2.62 -16.86
N ALA A 39 -5.28 -3.41 -16.05
CA ALA A 39 -5.19 -3.32 -14.59
C ALA A 39 -3.81 -3.83 -14.10
N GLY A 40 -3.29 -3.21 -13.04
CA GLY A 40 -2.00 -3.56 -12.45
C GLY A 40 -1.62 -2.61 -11.32
N MET A 41 -0.37 -2.71 -10.88
CA MET A 41 0.22 -1.81 -9.89
C MET A 41 1.46 -1.15 -10.48
N ASP A 42 1.48 0.18 -10.52
CA ASP A 42 2.65 0.93 -11.01
C ASP A 42 3.75 1.01 -9.95
N VAL A 43 3.37 1.30 -8.69
CA VAL A 43 4.29 1.51 -7.57
C VAL A 43 3.59 1.37 -6.23
N MET A 44 4.29 0.88 -5.21
CA MET A 44 3.88 0.93 -3.81
C MET A 44 4.84 1.80 -3.00
N GLY A 45 4.31 2.74 -2.22
CA GLY A 45 5.10 3.67 -1.42
C GLY A 45 5.16 3.32 0.07
N PHE A 46 6.32 3.46 0.70
CA PHE A 46 6.51 3.42 2.15
C PHE A 46 7.04 4.74 2.68
N LYS A 47 6.44 5.22 3.77
CA LYS A 47 6.88 6.44 4.42
C LYS A 47 8.00 6.14 5.43
N VAL A 48 9.14 6.80 5.29
CA VAL A 48 10.24 6.77 6.26
C VAL A 48 10.09 7.92 7.26
N VAL A 49 10.84 7.87 8.37
CA VAL A 49 10.66 8.82 9.48
C VAL A 49 11.20 10.21 9.12
N LYS A 50 12.33 10.28 8.39
CA LYS A 50 13.01 11.52 8.03
C LYS A 50 13.57 11.46 6.61
N ASP A 51 13.76 12.62 5.99
CA ASP A 51 14.34 12.71 4.64
C ASP A 51 15.72 12.03 4.54
N ALA A 52 16.56 12.15 5.58
CA ALA A 52 17.87 11.49 5.62
C ALA A 52 17.79 9.95 5.63
N ASP A 53 16.66 9.36 6.04
CA ASP A 53 16.48 7.91 6.00
C ASP A 53 16.37 7.41 4.55
N LEU A 54 16.00 8.28 3.59
CA LEU A 54 15.97 7.93 2.16
C LEU A 54 17.37 7.60 1.64
N ASP A 55 18.37 8.36 2.06
CA ASP A 55 19.77 8.13 1.69
C ASP A 55 20.32 6.91 2.43
N HIS A 56 20.00 6.77 3.73
CA HIS A 56 20.38 5.60 4.52
C HIS A 56 19.90 4.28 3.90
N PHE A 57 18.63 4.20 3.54
CA PHE A 57 18.07 3.00 2.91
C PHE A 57 18.54 2.82 1.46
N ALA A 58 18.78 3.91 0.72
CA ALA A 58 19.41 3.82 -0.60
C ALA A 58 20.78 3.15 -0.54
N GLU A 59 21.63 3.56 0.41
CA GLU A 59 22.95 2.95 0.63
C GLU A 59 22.83 1.46 0.96
N ARG A 60 21.94 1.08 1.88
CA ARG A 60 21.72 -0.34 2.24
C ARG A 60 21.22 -1.19 1.08
N LEU A 61 20.33 -0.64 0.23
CA LEU A 61 19.87 -1.30 -0.98
C LEU A 61 21.03 -1.53 -1.96
N LEU A 62 21.87 -0.51 -2.17
CA LEU A 62 23.05 -0.61 -3.04
C LEU A 62 24.07 -1.62 -2.51
N ASP A 63 24.29 -1.69 -1.20
CA ASP A 63 25.21 -2.63 -0.55
C ASP A 63 24.83 -4.10 -0.77
N ILE A 64 23.53 -4.39 -0.92
CA ILE A 64 23.03 -5.72 -1.26
C ILE A 64 22.83 -5.93 -2.77
N GLY A 65 23.27 -4.98 -3.60
CA GLY A 65 23.24 -5.06 -5.05
C GLY A 65 21.90 -4.69 -5.71
N VAL A 66 20.99 -4.03 -4.99
CA VAL A 66 19.74 -3.52 -5.55
C VAL A 66 19.97 -2.13 -6.15
N HIS A 67 19.60 -1.96 -7.42
CA HIS A 67 19.65 -0.66 -8.09
C HIS A 67 18.63 0.31 -7.48
N VAL A 68 19.03 1.58 -7.33
CA VAL A 68 18.20 2.64 -6.78
C VAL A 68 18.17 3.84 -7.73
N ASP A 69 16.97 4.36 -7.96
CA ASP A 69 16.75 5.63 -8.65
C ASP A 69 16.27 6.71 -7.66
N VAL A 70 16.74 7.94 -7.84
CA VAL A 70 16.20 9.10 -7.10
C VAL A 70 15.11 9.75 -7.94
N VAL A 71 13.90 9.79 -7.40
CA VAL A 71 12.78 10.49 -8.00
C VAL A 71 12.69 11.90 -7.40
N PRO A 72 12.68 12.96 -8.21
CA PRO A 72 12.63 14.33 -7.69
C PRO A 72 11.29 14.61 -6.99
N ALA A 73 11.35 15.56 -6.06
CA ALA A 73 10.16 16.10 -5.40
C ALA A 73 9.17 16.68 -6.43
N GLY A 74 7.87 16.55 -6.15
CA GLY A 74 6.80 17.03 -7.02
C GLY A 74 6.50 16.14 -8.23
N SER A 75 7.12 14.95 -8.34
CA SER A 75 6.68 13.91 -9.30
C SER A 75 5.23 13.45 -9.04
N ASP A 76 4.85 13.39 -7.77
CA ASP A 76 3.47 13.33 -7.31
C ASP A 76 3.12 14.64 -6.55
N PRO A 77 1.91 15.20 -6.73
CA PRO A 77 1.50 16.44 -6.08
C PRO A 77 1.59 16.36 -4.55
N GLY A 78 2.34 17.30 -3.97
CA GLY A 78 2.50 17.41 -2.52
C GLY A 78 3.40 16.33 -1.91
N VAL A 79 4.18 15.59 -2.71
CA VAL A 79 5.13 14.58 -2.21
C VAL A 79 6.58 15.07 -2.42
N GLY A 80 7.42 14.83 -1.41
CA GLY A 80 8.85 15.09 -1.46
C GLY A 80 9.61 14.19 -2.43
N ARG A 81 10.94 14.23 -2.36
CA ARG A 81 11.77 13.30 -3.14
C ARG A 81 11.54 11.85 -2.69
N LYS A 82 11.85 10.91 -3.57
CA LYS A 82 11.66 9.48 -3.30
C LYS A 82 12.87 8.66 -3.72
N THR A 83 13.12 7.57 -3.00
CA THR A 83 14.08 6.53 -3.37
C THR A 83 13.29 5.37 -3.98
N ARG A 84 13.51 5.08 -5.26
CA ARG A 84 12.81 4.02 -6.01
C ARG A 84 13.70 2.81 -6.22
N PHE A 85 13.15 1.62 -6.06
CA PHE A 85 13.83 0.35 -6.34
C PHE A 85 12.83 -0.71 -6.79
N ASN A 86 13.34 -1.80 -7.37
CA ASN A 86 12.52 -2.92 -7.83
C ASN A 86 12.88 -4.19 -7.08
N THR A 87 11.93 -5.12 -7.00
CA THR A 87 12.17 -6.48 -6.50
C THR A 87 12.32 -7.49 -7.65
N PRO A 88 12.88 -8.69 -7.39
CA PRO A 88 12.90 -9.80 -8.35
C PRO A 88 11.53 -10.18 -8.91
N THR A 89 10.46 -10.01 -8.13
CA THR A 89 9.07 -10.17 -8.59
C THR A 89 8.57 -9.01 -9.48
N GLN A 90 9.46 -8.13 -9.94
CA GLN A 90 9.22 -6.99 -10.83
C GLN A 90 8.31 -5.89 -10.27
N HIS A 91 8.01 -5.91 -8.97
CA HIS A 91 7.28 -4.84 -8.32
C HIS A 91 8.20 -3.64 -8.06
N VAL A 92 7.65 -2.45 -8.26
CA VAL A 92 8.35 -1.18 -8.00
C VAL A 92 7.92 -0.64 -6.64
N PHE A 93 8.90 -0.22 -5.86
CA PHE A 93 8.69 0.38 -4.55
C PHE A 93 9.34 1.75 -4.47
N GLU A 94 8.74 2.64 -3.69
CA GLU A 94 9.27 3.95 -3.39
C GLU A 94 9.30 4.20 -1.88
N LEU A 95 10.41 4.75 -1.40
CA LEU A 95 10.50 5.33 -0.06
C LEU A 95 10.34 6.84 -0.16
N TYR A 96 9.54 7.44 0.71
CA TYR A 96 9.37 8.90 0.79
C TYR A 96 9.31 9.34 2.26
N ALA A 97 9.73 10.56 2.57
CA ALA A 97 9.66 11.10 3.94
C ALA A 97 8.55 12.15 4.09
N GLU A 98 8.39 12.99 3.07
CA GLU A 98 7.53 14.16 3.13
C GLU A 98 6.32 14.01 2.22
N MET A 99 5.15 14.29 2.78
CA MET A 99 3.91 14.51 2.05
C MET A 99 3.14 15.65 2.72
N GLU A 100 2.44 16.46 1.92
CA GLU A 100 1.45 17.40 2.43
C GLU A 100 0.41 16.67 3.31
N LEU A 101 -0.12 17.37 4.31
CA LEU A 101 -1.22 16.85 5.11
C LEU A 101 -2.54 17.00 4.36
N SER A 102 -3.47 16.10 4.64
CA SER A 102 -4.82 16.21 4.13
C SER A 102 -5.58 17.38 4.73
N ALA A 103 -6.35 18.06 3.87
CA ALA A 103 -7.26 19.12 4.28
C ALA A 103 -8.40 18.63 5.19
N THR A 104 -8.72 17.33 5.15
CA THR A 104 -9.77 16.70 5.96
C THR A 104 -9.22 15.56 6.82
N GLY A 105 -7.91 15.57 7.10
CA GLY A 105 -7.29 14.58 7.98
C GLY A 105 -7.74 14.73 9.45
N PRO A 106 -7.33 13.79 10.33
CA PRO A 106 -7.74 13.78 11.73
C PRO A 106 -7.37 15.07 12.47
N ALA A 107 -8.29 15.56 13.29
CA ALA A 107 -8.03 16.73 14.13
C ALA A 107 -7.12 16.36 15.32
N VAL A 108 -6.09 17.16 15.57
CA VAL A 108 -5.12 16.90 16.66
C VAL A 108 -5.48 17.59 17.98
N LYS A 109 -6.57 18.34 18.03
CA LYS A 109 -7.02 19.10 19.21
C LYS A 109 -8.52 18.98 19.36
N ASN A 110 -8.97 18.37 20.46
CA ASN A 110 -10.39 18.09 20.76
C ASN A 110 -11.13 17.51 19.54
N PRO A 111 -10.70 16.34 19.03
CA PRO A 111 -11.28 15.78 17.82
C PRO A 111 -12.75 15.39 18.03
N ASP A 112 -13.60 15.77 17.07
CA ASP A 112 -14.84 15.06 16.79
C ASP A 112 -14.52 13.71 16.14
N VAL A 113 -15.51 12.81 16.08
CA VAL A 113 -15.33 11.46 15.49
C VAL A 113 -14.93 11.54 14.01
N TRP A 114 -15.34 12.61 13.32
CA TRP A 114 -14.91 12.91 11.95
C TRP A 114 -15.11 14.41 11.65
N VAL A 115 -14.25 14.96 10.79
CA VAL A 115 -14.42 16.31 10.23
C VAL A 115 -15.52 16.33 9.15
N VAL A 116 -15.57 15.27 8.35
CA VAL A 116 -16.58 15.04 7.31
C VAL A 116 -17.08 13.60 7.46
N GLU A 117 -18.40 13.41 7.42
CA GLU A 117 -19.01 12.09 7.61
C GLU A 117 -18.47 11.05 6.60
N PRO A 118 -17.95 9.89 7.06
CA PRO A 118 -17.47 8.83 6.19
C PRO A 118 -18.58 8.21 5.34
N ARG A 119 -18.28 8.01 4.05
CA ARG A 119 -19.23 7.48 3.06
C ARG A 119 -18.96 6.01 2.74
N GLY A 120 -19.92 5.34 2.11
CA GLY A 120 -19.73 3.98 1.59
C GLY A 120 -19.39 2.95 2.67
N MET A 121 -18.36 2.14 2.40
CA MET A 121 -17.82 1.12 3.31
C MET A 121 -17.03 1.73 4.47
N ARG A 122 -16.77 3.05 4.46
CA ARG A 122 -16.05 3.77 5.51
C ARG A 122 -14.64 3.22 5.74
N ALA A 123 -13.89 3.02 4.66
CA ALA A 123 -12.47 2.73 4.73
C ALA A 123 -11.73 3.80 5.55
N THR A 124 -11.05 3.38 6.62
CA THR A 124 -10.36 4.27 7.56
C THR A 124 -8.99 4.71 7.04
N ARG A 125 -8.22 3.76 6.51
CA ARG A 125 -6.88 3.95 5.94
C ARG A 125 -6.54 2.85 4.95
N PHE A 126 -5.59 3.13 4.07
CA PHE A 126 -4.83 2.09 3.37
C PHE A 126 -4.15 1.17 4.40
N ASP A 127 -4.13 -0.14 4.12
CA ASP A 127 -3.59 -1.13 5.05
C ASP A 127 -2.33 -1.83 4.52
N HIS A 128 -2.45 -2.54 3.39
CA HIS A 128 -1.35 -3.28 2.79
C HIS A 128 -1.65 -3.64 1.33
N CYS A 129 -0.63 -4.12 0.62
CA CYS A 129 -0.80 -4.86 -0.63
C CYS A 129 -0.26 -6.28 -0.49
N ALA A 130 -0.91 -7.23 -1.16
CA ALA A 130 -0.34 -8.54 -1.45
C ALA A 130 0.03 -8.62 -2.93
N LEU A 131 1.22 -9.16 -3.20
CA LEU A 131 1.89 -9.12 -4.49
C LEU A 131 2.24 -10.54 -4.93
N ASN A 132 2.03 -10.84 -6.21
CA ASN A 132 2.19 -12.16 -6.79
C ASN A 132 3.44 -12.19 -7.67
N GLY A 133 4.26 -13.22 -7.52
CA GLY A 133 5.41 -13.42 -8.40
C GLY A 133 6.16 -14.72 -8.15
N VAL A 134 7.26 -14.91 -8.88
CA VAL A 134 8.00 -16.17 -8.90
C VAL A 134 8.96 -16.26 -7.71
N ASP A 135 9.97 -15.37 -7.64
CA ASP A 135 10.97 -15.40 -6.56
C ASP A 135 10.57 -14.48 -5.38
N ILE A 136 9.56 -14.95 -4.64
CA ILE A 136 9.05 -14.24 -3.47
C ILE A 136 10.07 -14.16 -2.33
N SER A 137 10.97 -15.15 -2.23
CA SER A 137 11.98 -15.20 -1.16
C SER A 137 13.06 -14.14 -1.38
N ALA A 138 13.57 -14.01 -2.60
CA ALA A 138 14.54 -12.96 -2.92
C ALA A 138 13.92 -11.56 -2.81
N SER A 139 12.64 -11.41 -3.18
CA SER A 139 11.90 -10.15 -2.98
C SER A 139 11.79 -9.81 -1.50
N ALA A 140 11.34 -10.74 -0.67
CA ALA A 140 11.21 -10.52 0.77
C ALA A 140 12.55 -10.23 1.45
N LYS A 141 13.65 -10.87 0.99
CA LYS A 141 14.99 -10.65 1.53
C LYS A 141 15.44 -9.19 1.44
N ILE A 142 15.08 -8.47 0.37
CA ILE A 142 15.41 -7.05 0.22
C ILE A 142 14.81 -6.23 1.37
N PHE A 143 13.56 -6.49 1.74
CA PHE A 143 12.87 -5.78 2.82
C PHE A 143 13.51 -6.06 4.19
N VAL A 144 13.87 -7.31 4.44
CA VAL A 144 14.49 -7.71 5.70
C VAL A 144 15.91 -7.15 5.83
N ASP A 145 16.74 -7.34 4.81
CA ASP A 145 18.15 -6.96 4.86
C ASP A 145 18.36 -5.45 4.79
N ALA A 146 17.60 -4.75 3.92
CA ALA A 146 17.82 -3.34 3.65
C ALA A 146 16.84 -2.41 4.38
N LEU A 147 15.61 -2.83 4.66
CA LEU A 147 14.53 -1.93 5.10
C LEU A 147 14.00 -2.23 6.52
N ASP A 148 14.66 -3.12 7.26
CA ASP A 148 14.33 -3.48 8.65
C ASP A 148 12.94 -4.10 8.85
N PHE A 149 12.34 -4.66 7.79
CA PHE A 149 11.10 -5.43 7.94
C PHE A 149 11.39 -6.75 8.65
N SER A 150 10.41 -7.22 9.42
CA SER A 150 10.40 -8.55 10.01
C SER A 150 9.42 -9.45 9.27
N VAL A 151 9.78 -10.72 9.11
CA VAL A 151 8.84 -11.76 8.68
C VAL A 151 7.91 -12.07 9.85
N ALA A 152 6.63 -11.76 9.70
CA ALA A 152 5.62 -12.05 10.71
C ALA A 152 5.09 -13.48 10.56
N GLU A 153 4.76 -13.88 9.33
CA GLU A 153 4.19 -15.19 9.01
C GLU A 153 4.70 -15.70 7.66
N GLU A 154 4.77 -17.02 7.49
CA GLU A 154 5.11 -17.68 6.22
C GLU A 154 4.18 -18.88 5.97
N LEU A 155 3.82 -19.08 4.71
CA LEU A 155 3.19 -20.31 4.23
C LEU A 155 4.26 -21.14 3.52
N VAL A 156 4.50 -22.36 4.00
CA VAL A 156 5.53 -23.25 3.47
C VAL A 156 4.91 -24.59 3.09
N ASP A 157 5.22 -25.06 1.89
CA ASP A 157 4.89 -26.44 1.49
C ASP A 157 5.73 -27.43 2.30
N GLU A 158 5.07 -28.27 3.09
CA GLU A 158 5.73 -29.20 4.03
C GLU A 158 6.64 -30.21 3.33
N THR A 159 6.31 -30.60 2.09
CA THR A 159 7.04 -31.65 1.37
C THR A 159 8.30 -31.12 0.70
N SER A 160 8.19 -29.98 0.00
CA SER A 160 9.28 -29.38 -0.77
C SER A 160 10.09 -28.33 0.01
N GLY A 161 9.53 -27.81 1.10
CA GLY A 161 10.08 -26.65 1.83
C GLY A 161 9.93 -25.33 1.07
N THR A 162 9.17 -25.32 -0.03
CA THR A 162 8.96 -24.13 -0.86
C THR A 162 8.09 -23.13 -0.12
N ARG A 163 8.52 -21.87 -0.02
CA ARG A 163 7.68 -20.78 0.48
C ARG A 163 6.63 -20.43 -0.57
N LEU A 164 5.36 -20.47 -0.17
CA LEU A 164 4.20 -20.12 -0.98
C LEU A 164 3.66 -18.73 -0.64
N GLY A 165 3.98 -18.21 0.55
CA GLY A 165 3.61 -16.87 0.99
C GLY A 165 4.54 -16.36 2.09
N ILE A 166 4.87 -15.07 2.05
CA ILE A 166 5.71 -14.40 3.04
C ILE A 166 5.05 -13.06 3.39
N PHE A 167 4.79 -12.85 4.68
CA PHE A 167 4.11 -11.67 5.21
C PHE A 167 5.10 -10.85 6.03
N LEU A 168 5.32 -9.60 5.62
CA LEU A 168 6.36 -8.72 6.16
C LEU A 168 5.75 -7.51 6.85
N SER A 169 6.28 -7.15 8.01
CA SER A 169 5.84 -5.98 8.79
C SER A 169 7.02 -5.10 9.15
N CYS A 170 6.83 -3.78 9.06
CA CYS A 170 7.74 -2.76 9.61
C CYS A 170 7.06 -1.98 10.75
N SER A 171 5.92 -2.47 11.22
CA SER A 171 5.06 -1.84 12.21
C SER A 171 4.53 -2.87 13.22
N ASN A 172 3.49 -2.52 13.97
CA ASN A 172 2.79 -3.44 14.86
C ASN A 172 1.60 -4.16 14.16
N LYS A 173 1.46 -4.03 12.84
CA LYS A 173 0.48 -4.77 12.04
C LYS A 173 0.94 -6.20 11.78
N ALA A 174 -0.01 -7.08 11.44
CA ALA A 174 0.29 -8.43 10.98
C ALA A 174 1.25 -8.38 9.77
N HIS A 175 0.95 -7.53 8.79
CA HIS A 175 1.86 -7.22 7.69
C HIS A 175 1.55 -5.85 7.07
N ASP A 176 2.59 -5.30 6.45
CA ASP A 176 2.60 -4.09 5.65
C ASP A 176 2.66 -4.42 4.14
N VAL A 177 3.29 -5.55 3.78
CA VAL A 177 3.32 -6.12 2.43
C VAL A 177 3.42 -7.64 2.50
N ALA A 178 2.79 -8.32 1.55
CA ALA A 178 2.91 -9.76 1.40
C ALA A 178 3.37 -10.13 -0.02
N PHE A 179 4.19 -11.18 -0.13
CA PHE A 179 4.56 -11.80 -1.39
C PHE A 179 4.00 -13.22 -1.44
N LEU A 180 3.24 -13.54 -2.49
CA LEU A 180 2.57 -14.81 -2.70
C LEU A 180 3.07 -15.45 -4.00
N GLY A 181 3.30 -16.76 -3.95
CA GLY A 181 3.85 -17.50 -5.08
C GLY A 181 2.88 -17.52 -6.26
N TYR A 182 3.35 -17.14 -7.44
CA TYR A 182 2.57 -17.13 -8.68
C TYR A 182 3.46 -17.42 -9.90
N PRO A 183 2.94 -18.01 -10.99
CA PRO A 183 3.75 -18.34 -12.17
C PRO A 183 4.28 -17.14 -12.97
N GLU A 184 3.74 -15.94 -12.75
CA GLU A 184 4.12 -14.71 -13.45
C GLU A 184 4.51 -13.60 -12.46
N ASP A 185 5.55 -12.83 -12.78
CA ASP A 185 5.94 -11.65 -12.01
C ASP A 185 5.04 -10.43 -12.28
N GLY A 186 5.17 -9.42 -11.43
CA GLY A 186 4.55 -8.10 -11.61
C GLY A 186 3.03 -8.10 -11.47
N LYS A 187 2.45 -9.11 -10.82
CA LYS A 187 1.01 -9.20 -10.60
C LYS A 187 0.64 -8.68 -9.22
N ILE A 188 -0.37 -7.82 -9.15
CA ILE A 188 -0.99 -7.47 -7.87
C ILE A 188 -2.02 -8.54 -7.50
N HIS A 189 -1.97 -9.06 -6.27
CA HIS A 189 -3.01 -9.94 -5.75
C HIS A 189 -4.18 -9.11 -5.22
N HIS A 190 -3.91 -8.15 -4.31
CA HIS A 190 -4.92 -7.23 -3.82
C HIS A 190 -4.31 -5.99 -3.14
N THR A 191 -5.14 -4.97 -3.02
CA THR A 191 -4.93 -3.79 -2.16
C THR A 191 -6.00 -3.78 -1.07
N SER A 192 -5.58 -3.62 0.18
CA SER A 192 -6.46 -3.68 1.35
C SER A 192 -6.66 -2.31 1.99
N PHE A 193 -7.87 -2.08 2.49
CA PHE A 193 -8.21 -0.94 3.34
C PHE A 193 -8.73 -1.43 4.68
N ASN A 194 -8.38 -0.72 5.74
CA ASN A 194 -8.79 -1.07 7.10
C ASN A 194 -10.22 -0.61 7.39
N LEU A 195 -11.00 -1.49 8.03
CA LEU A 195 -12.30 -1.20 8.65
C LEU A 195 -12.17 -1.44 10.16
N GLU A 196 -12.85 -0.65 10.99
CA GLU A 196 -12.64 -0.69 12.45
C GLU A 196 -13.16 -1.96 13.12
N SER A 197 -14.23 -2.54 12.58
CA SER A 197 -14.92 -3.64 13.24
C SER A 197 -15.52 -4.66 12.27
N TRP A 198 -15.83 -5.84 12.80
CA TRP A 198 -16.62 -6.85 12.08
C TRP A 198 -18.00 -6.35 11.66
N HIS A 199 -18.57 -5.38 12.39
CA HIS A 199 -19.82 -4.75 11.98
C HIS A 199 -19.63 -3.92 10.71
N ASP A 200 -18.54 -3.14 10.63
CA ASP A 200 -18.23 -2.36 9.43
C ASP A 200 -17.92 -3.25 8.23
N VAL A 201 -17.27 -4.39 8.47
CA VAL A 201 -17.05 -5.43 7.45
C VAL A 201 -18.39 -5.99 6.95
N GLY A 202 -19.35 -6.29 7.84
CA GLY A 202 -20.70 -6.73 7.46
C GLY A 202 -21.47 -5.65 6.68
N HIS A 203 -21.37 -4.38 7.11
CA HIS A 203 -21.93 -3.24 6.37
C HIS A 203 -21.30 -3.11 4.97
N ALA A 204 -20.01 -3.39 4.82
CA ALA A 204 -19.36 -3.42 3.51
C ALA A 204 -19.92 -4.55 2.63
N ALA A 205 -20.14 -5.75 3.18
CA ALA A 205 -20.76 -6.87 2.47
C ALA A 205 -22.20 -6.55 1.99
N ASP A 206 -22.99 -5.84 2.80
CA ASP A 206 -24.30 -5.32 2.41
C ASP A 206 -24.20 -4.36 1.21
N ILE A 207 -23.21 -3.46 1.21
CA ILE A 207 -22.96 -2.54 0.08
C ILE A 207 -22.56 -3.32 -1.17
N ILE A 208 -21.66 -4.31 -1.05
CA ILE A 208 -21.22 -5.16 -2.16
C ILE A 208 -22.44 -5.83 -2.81
N SER A 209 -23.27 -6.48 -1.98
CA SER A 209 -24.49 -7.17 -2.41
C SER A 209 -25.50 -6.21 -3.03
N ARG A 210 -25.73 -5.04 -2.41
CA ARG A 210 -26.73 -4.06 -2.88
C ARG A 210 -26.41 -3.50 -4.27
N TYR A 211 -25.13 -3.40 -4.61
CA TYR A 211 -24.67 -2.76 -5.84
C TYR A 211 -24.04 -3.75 -6.85
N ASP A 212 -24.25 -5.06 -6.66
CA ASP A 212 -23.74 -6.13 -7.52
C ASP A 212 -22.23 -5.98 -7.81
N ILE A 213 -21.47 -5.61 -6.77
CA ILE A 213 -20.01 -5.52 -6.85
C ILE A 213 -19.45 -6.94 -6.85
N SER A 214 -18.52 -7.23 -7.76
CA SER A 214 -17.86 -8.55 -7.84
C SER A 214 -17.23 -8.92 -6.50
N LEU A 215 -17.58 -10.10 -5.99
CA LEU A 215 -17.03 -10.69 -4.77
C LEU A 215 -16.28 -11.97 -5.15
N ASP A 216 -15.02 -12.05 -4.73
CA ASP A 216 -14.19 -13.25 -4.93
C ASP A 216 -14.32 -14.17 -3.72
N ILE A 217 -13.90 -13.67 -2.55
CA ILE A 217 -14.00 -14.35 -1.26
C ILE A 217 -14.67 -13.40 -0.27
N GLY A 218 -15.49 -13.97 0.62
CA GLY A 218 -16.29 -13.23 1.60
C GLY A 218 -15.49 -12.40 2.61
N PRO A 219 -16.17 -11.79 3.59
CA PRO A 219 -17.48 -12.19 4.13
C PRO A 219 -18.70 -11.87 3.27
#